data_AF-A0A3D4DK19-F1
#
_entry.id   AF-A0A3D4DK19-F1
#
_cell.length_a   1.000
_cell.length_b   1.000
_cell.length_c   1.000
_cell.angle_alpha   90.00
_cell.angle_beta   90.00
_cell.angle_gamma   90.00
#
_symmetry.space_group_name_H-M   'P 1'
#
loop_
_entity.id
_entity.type
_entity.pdbx_description
1 polymer ?
#
loop_
_entity_poly.entity_id
_entity_poly.type
_entity_poly.pdbx_seq_one_letter_code
_entity_poly.pdbx_strand_id
1 'polypeptide(L)'
;MGRKMIQRNLINNAIHAYFAAIEIHNKPKIEYRYETTSVLIINAWELILKAFVRKNIKGKSIFKAKNQQKTGIEKETLPLKVIISYCLEYLNSIDQSNFFKATAENILKIEEYRDKSIHFYNEKIEPIIFSLIAKSSYDFIKFLKEYFNKDIIEDERMYIMPIGFKLPFNPIKFFTNEYAEMTNSEECK
;
A
#
# COMPACT_ATOMS: atom_id res chain seq x y z
N MET A 1 -8.59 -16.28 -22.84
CA MET A 1 -8.23 -14.85 -22.97
C MET A 1 -8.34 -14.03 -21.67
N GLY A 2 -9.25 -14.29 -20.72
CA GLY A 2 -9.51 -13.40 -19.57
C GLY A 2 -8.41 -13.25 -18.49
N ARG A 3 -7.54 -14.26 -18.25
CA ARG A 3 -6.59 -14.21 -17.12
C ARG A 3 -5.45 -13.18 -17.29
N LYS A 4 -4.89 -13.06 -18.50
CA LYS A 4 -3.82 -12.09 -18.82
C LYS A 4 -4.34 -10.65 -18.84
N MET A 5 -5.58 -10.45 -19.32
CA MET A 5 -6.21 -9.12 -19.36
C MET A 5 -6.48 -8.57 -17.96
N ILE A 6 -7.02 -9.38 -17.05
CA ILE A 6 -7.25 -8.99 -15.65
C ILE A 6 -5.93 -8.62 -14.97
N GLN A 7 -4.89 -9.44 -15.13
CA GLN A 7 -3.59 -9.18 -14.53
C GLN A 7 -2.99 -7.85 -15.03
N ARG A 8 -3.01 -7.60 -16.34
CA ARG A 8 -2.53 -6.35 -16.92
C ARG A 8 -3.28 -5.13 -16.37
N ASN A 9 -4.61 -5.22 -16.29
CA ASN A 9 -5.43 -4.12 -15.79
C ASN A 9 -5.18 -3.85 -14.30
N LEU A 10 -4.97 -4.90 -13.49
CA LEU A 10 -4.58 -4.76 -12.09
C LEU A 10 -3.24 -4.03 -11.95
N ILE A 11 -2.22 -4.42 -12.75
CA ILE A 11 -0.90 -3.77 -12.73
C ILE A 11 -1.02 -2.29 -13.12
N ASN A 12 -1.71 -1.99 -14.22
CA ASN A 12 -1.85 -0.61 -14.69
C ASN A 12 -2.59 0.26 -13.66
N ASN A 13 -3.69 -0.24 -13.09
CA ASN A 13 -4.43 0.49 -12.06
C ASN A 13 -3.63 0.64 -10.77
N ALA A 14 -2.81 -0.34 -10.40
CA ALA A 14 -1.91 -0.23 -9.26
C ALA A 14 -0.91 0.91 -9.44
N ILE A 15 -0.32 1.01 -10.64
CA ILE A 15 0.63 2.07 -11.00
C ILE A 15 -0.05 3.44 -11.00
N HIS A 16 -1.24 3.57 -11.60
CA HIS A 16 -1.97 4.85 -11.57
C HIS A 16 -2.37 5.25 -10.14
N ALA A 17 -2.84 4.31 -9.31
CA ALA A 17 -3.18 4.58 -7.91
C ALA A 17 -1.95 5.01 -7.10
N TYR A 18 -0.80 4.39 -7.36
CA TYR A 18 0.48 4.77 -6.77
C TYR A 18 0.83 6.22 -7.11
N PHE A 19 0.83 6.61 -8.39
CA PHE A 19 1.15 7.99 -8.78
C PHE A 19 0.18 9.00 -8.20
N ALA A 20 -1.12 8.70 -8.19
CA ALA A 20 -2.11 9.55 -7.54
C ALA A 20 -1.79 9.74 -6.04
N ALA A 21 -1.34 8.69 -5.35
CA ALA A 21 -0.93 8.80 -3.95
C ALA A 21 0.25 9.77 -3.79
N ILE A 22 1.28 9.64 -4.65
CA ILE A 22 2.47 10.49 -4.62
C ILE A 22 2.15 11.95 -4.95
N GLU A 23 1.26 12.20 -5.92
CA GLU A 23 0.82 13.56 -6.27
C GLU A 23 0.10 14.24 -5.10
N ILE A 24 -0.83 13.53 -4.44
CA ILE A 24 -1.54 14.06 -3.26
C ILE A 24 -0.57 14.31 -2.11
N HIS A 25 0.36 13.39 -1.87
CA HIS A 25 1.37 13.53 -0.83
C HIS A 25 2.23 14.79 -1.02
N ASN A 26 2.62 15.08 -2.26
CA ASN A 26 3.50 16.20 -2.58
C ASN A 26 2.79 17.54 -2.75
N LYS A 27 1.46 17.56 -2.89
CA LYS A 27 0.71 18.82 -3.02
C LYS A 27 0.80 19.66 -1.73
N PRO A 28 1.18 20.94 -1.82
CA PRO A 28 1.20 21.83 -0.66
C PRO A 28 -0.23 22.09 -0.15
N LYS A 29 -0.37 22.34 1.16
CA LYS A 29 -1.62 22.77 1.82
C LYS A 29 -2.84 21.88 1.54
N ILE A 30 -2.71 20.58 1.78
CA ILE A 30 -3.87 19.66 1.86
C ILE A 30 -4.00 19.24 3.33
N GLU A 31 -5.13 19.56 3.96
CA GLU A 31 -5.38 19.20 5.37
C GLU A 31 -5.61 17.69 5.52
N TYR A 32 -6.37 17.08 4.60
CA TYR A 32 -6.69 15.64 4.57
C TYR A 32 -5.67 14.79 3.78
N ARG A 33 -4.39 15.18 3.82
CA ARG A 33 -3.35 14.66 2.91
C ARG A 33 -3.05 13.20 3.18
N TYR A 34 -2.76 12.85 4.44
CA TYR A 34 -2.25 11.53 4.78
C TYR A 34 -3.35 10.47 4.72
N GLU A 35 -4.56 10.85 5.10
CA GLU A 35 -5.78 10.06 4.97
C GLU A 35 -6.00 9.71 3.49
N THR A 36 -6.03 10.72 2.61
CA THR A 36 -6.20 10.50 1.16
C THR A 36 -5.05 9.68 0.57
N THR A 37 -3.81 9.99 0.95
CA THR A 37 -2.62 9.24 0.47
C THR A 37 -2.68 7.79 0.91
N SER A 38 -3.10 7.50 2.16
CA SER A 38 -3.19 6.15 2.71
C SER A 38 -4.19 5.28 1.94
N VAL A 39 -5.33 5.84 1.54
CA VAL A 39 -6.34 5.15 0.73
C VAL A 39 -5.74 4.74 -0.62
N LEU A 40 -5.06 5.68 -1.29
CA LEU A 40 -4.49 5.46 -2.62
C LEU A 40 -3.31 4.49 -2.60
N ILE A 41 -2.38 4.62 -1.65
CA ILE A 41 -1.21 3.74 -1.57
C ILE A 41 -1.59 2.31 -1.20
N ILE A 42 -2.59 2.13 -0.32
CA ILE A 42 -3.09 0.78 0.01
C ILE A 42 -3.81 0.16 -1.18
N ASN A 43 -4.61 0.94 -1.93
CA ASN A 43 -5.24 0.45 -3.15
C ASN A 43 -4.18 -0.01 -4.17
N ALA A 44 -3.12 0.78 -4.37
CA ALA A 44 -1.99 0.39 -5.22
C ALA A 44 -1.39 -0.97 -4.81
N TRP A 45 -1.12 -1.15 -3.52
CA TRP A 45 -0.62 -2.41 -2.97
C TRP A 45 -1.59 -3.58 -3.15
N GLU A 46 -2.88 -3.37 -2.87
CA GLU A 46 -3.88 -4.42 -3.02
C GLU A 46 -4.00 -4.92 -4.45
N LEU A 47 -3.99 -4.00 -5.42
CA LEU A 47 -4.07 -4.34 -6.84
C LEU A 47 -2.81 -5.08 -7.31
N ILE A 48 -1.61 -4.61 -6.94
CA ILE A 48 -0.37 -5.25 -7.40
C ILE A 48 -0.15 -6.63 -6.77
N LEU A 49 -0.52 -6.80 -5.49
CA LEU A 49 -0.43 -8.10 -4.83
C LEU A 49 -1.45 -9.10 -5.40
N LYS A 50 -2.67 -8.65 -5.74
CA LYS A 50 -3.63 -9.48 -6.47
C LYS A 50 -3.08 -9.89 -7.85
N ALA A 51 -2.40 -9.00 -8.55
CA ALA A 51 -1.73 -9.33 -9.81
C ALA A 51 -0.60 -10.36 -9.60
N PHE A 52 0.16 -10.24 -8.51
CA PHE A 52 1.23 -11.16 -8.13
C PHE A 52 0.70 -12.56 -7.85
N VAL A 53 -0.34 -12.68 -7.01
CA VAL A 53 -1.00 -13.97 -6.72
C VAL A 53 -1.46 -14.63 -8.02
N ARG A 54 -2.11 -13.87 -8.93
CA ARG A 54 -2.57 -14.42 -10.22
C ARG A 54 -1.44 -14.90 -11.11
N LYS A 55 -0.27 -14.24 -11.07
CA LYS A 55 0.92 -14.54 -11.88
C LYS A 55 1.63 -15.80 -11.38
N ASN A 56 1.89 -15.86 -10.08
CA ASN A 56 2.91 -16.74 -9.51
C ASN A 56 2.31 -17.90 -8.70
N ILE A 57 1.16 -17.69 -8.05
CA ILE A 57 0.61 -18.67 -7.10
C ILE A 57 -0.53 -19.46 -7.76
N LYS A 58 -0.17 -20.59 -8.37
CA LYS A 58 -1.16 -21.51 -8.96
C LYS A 58 -2.05 -22.09 -7.87
N GLY A 59 -3.35 -22.22 -8.16
CA GLY A 59 -4.34 -22.80 -7.22
C GLY A 59 -4.99 -21.82 -6.25
N LYS A 60 -4.41 -20.64 -5.97
CA LYS A 60 -5.07 -19.60 -5.16
C LYS A 60 -5.94 -18.69 -6.05
N SER A 61 -7.12 -18.33 -5.54
CA SER A 61 -8.03 -17.36 -6.15
C SER A 61 -7.83 -15.99 -5.48
N ILE A 62 -8.11 -14.91 -6.21
CA ILE A 62 -8.24 -13.56 -5.63
C ILE A 62 -9.71 -13.17 -5.38
N PHE A 63 -10.62 -14.11 -5.61
CA PHE A 63 -12.07 -13.95 -5.48
C PHE A 63 -12.65 -15.00 -4.54
N LYS A 64 -13.68 -14.64 -3.79
CA LYS A 64 -14.56 -15.55 -3.03
C LYS A 64 -16.01 -15.40 -3.52
N ALA A 65 -16.83 -16.43 -3.29
CA ALA A 65 -18.25 -16.37 -3.59
C ALA A 65 -18.94 -15.46 -2.58
N LYS A 66 -19.75 -14.52 -3.06
CA LYS A 66 -20.45 -13.55 -2.21
C LYS A 66 -21.61 -14.19 -1.42
N ASN A 67 -22.16 -15.29 -1.93
CA ASN A 67 -23.22 -16.03 -1.25
C ASN A 67 -23.10 -17.52 -1.60
N GLN A 68 -22.95 -18.40 -0.60
CA GLN A 68 -22.81 -19.84 -0.85
C GLN A 68 -24.13 -20.50 -1.28
N GLN A 69 -25.27 -19.84 -1.03
CA GLN A 69 -26.61 -20.40 -1.22
C GLN A 69 -27.34 -19.94 -2.49
N LYS A 70 -26.81 -18.96 -3.24
CA LYS A 70 -27.40 -18.52 -4.52
C LYS A 70 -26.50 -18.95 -5.67
N THR A 71 -27.06 -19.70 -6.61
CA THR A 71 -26.48 -20.13 -7.90
C THR A 71 -26.23 -18.97 -8.88
N GLY A 72 -26.02 -17.75 -8.37
CA GLY A 72 -25.72 -16.53 -9.11
C GLY A 72 -24.24 -16.16 -8.93
N ILE A 73 -23.57 -15.90 -10.04
CA ILE A 73 -22.11 -15.79 -10.22
C ILE A 73 -21.54 -14.47 -9.64
N GLU A 74 -22.02 -14.02 -8.48
CA GLU A 74 -21.45 -12.84 -7.82
C GLU A 74 -20.20 -13.23 -7.04
N LYS A 75 -19.05 -12.80 -7.55
CA LYS A 75 -17.74 -12.98 -6.93
C LYS A 75 -17.28 -11.66 -6.35
N GLU A 76 -16.88 -11.66 -5.09
CA GLU A 76 -16.23 -10.52 -4.45
C GLU A 76 -14.71 -10.76 -4.37
N THR A 77 -13.93 -9.69 -4.37
CA THR A 77 -12.47 -9.84 -4.22
C THR A 77 -12.12 -10.18 -2.78
N LEU A 78 -11.08 -10.99 -2.60
CA LEU A 78 -10.53 -11.26 -1.27
C LEU A 78 -9.93 -9.97 -0.67
N PRO A 79 -10.04 -9.80 0.67
CA PRO A 79 -9.48 -8.65 1.37
C PRO A 79 -7.95 -8.68 1.33
N LEU A 80 -7.33 -7.49 1.44
CA LEU A 80 -5.89 -7.30 1.39
C LEU A 80 -5.12 -8.24 2.33
N LYS A 81 -5.55 -8.38 3.59
CA LYS A 81 -4.92 -9.28 4.58
C LYS A 81 -4.78 -10.73 4.10
N VAL A 82 -5.78 -11.25 3.40
CA VAL A 82 -5.74 -12.62 2.83
C VAL A 82 -4.81 -12.70 1.62
N ILE A 83 -4.76 -11.64 0.81
CA ILE A 83 -3.82 -11.57 -0.31
C ILE A 83 -2.37 -11.50 0.19
N ILE A 84 -2.10 -10.71 1.24
CA ILE A 84 -0.79 -10.63 1.89
C ILE A 84 -0.37 -12.00 2.43
N SER A 85 -1.26 -12.75 3.08
CA SER A 85 -0.90 -14.07 3.62
C SER A 85 -0.50 -15.05 2.52
N TYR A 86 -1.18 -15.03 1.36
CA TYR A 86 -0.77 -15.84 0.20
C TYR A 86 0.60 -15.42 -0.34
N CYS A 87 0.86 -14.11 -0.42
CA CYS A 87 2.15 -13.61 -0.88
C CYS A 87 3.28 -13.98 0.09
N LEU A 88 3.06 -13.88 1.41
CA LEU A 88 4.04 -14.27 2.43
C LEU A 88 4.34 -15.77 2.39
N GLU A 89 3.31 -16.61 2.33
CA GLU A 89 3.45 -18.07 2.20
C GLU A 89 4.35 -18.44 1.01
N TYR A 90 4.08 -17.81 -0.14
CA TYR A 90 4.83 -18.07 -1.37
C TYR A 90 6.25 -17.49 -1.34
N LEU A 91 6.42 -16.23 -0.94
CA LEU A 91 7.72 -15.56 -0.96
C LEU A 91 8.67 -16.12 0.10
N ASN A 92 8.20 -16.49 1.28
CA ASN A 92 9.03 -17.16 2.28
C ASN A 92 9.57 -18.52 1.79
N SER A 93 8.90 -19.16 0.83
CA SER A 93 9.37 -20.43 0.25
C SER A 93 10.47 -20.24 -0.80
N ILE A 94 10.66 -19.03 -1.32
CA ILE A 94 11.54 -18.71 -2.45
C ILE A 94 12.70 -17.81 -2.01
N ASP A 95 12.45 -16.89 -1.09
CA ASP A 95 13.40 -15.86 -0.67
C ASP A 95 13.50 -15.79 0.87
N GLN A 96 14.73 -15.89 1.38
CA GLN A 96 15.06 -15.76 2.81
C GLN A 96 15.37 -14.31 3.22
N SER A 97 15.35 -13.35 2.29
CA SER A 97 15.76 -11.96 2.56
C SER A 97 14.89 -11.21 3.58
N ASN A 98 13.74 -11.79 3.99
CA ASN A 98 12.73 -11.16 4.85
C ASN A 98 12.19 -9.81 4.33
N PHE A 99 12.53 -9.40 3.10
CA PHE A 99 12.15 -8.11 2.53
C PHE A 99 10.63 -7.92 2.49
N PHE A 100 9.91 -8.89 1.94
CA PHE A 100 8.46 -8.78 1.83
C PHE A 100 7.75 -8.86 3.19
N LYS A 101 8.35 -9.51 4.20
CA LYS A 101 7.79 -9.55 5.55
C LYS A 101 7.72 -8.15 6.16
N ALA A 102 8.84 -7.41 6.13
CA ALA A 102 8.86 -6.03 6.62
C ALA A 102 7.93 -5.12 5.80
N THR A 103 7.87 -5.33 4.48
CA THR A 103 6.97 -4.59 3.58
C THR A 103 5.50 -4.85 3.95
N ALA A 104 5.13 -6.11 4.19
CA ALA A 104 3.78 -6.50 4.58
C ALA A 104 3.37 -5.90 5.93
N GLU A 105 4.25 -5.92 6.93
CA GLU A 105 4.01 -5.28 8.22
C GLU A 105 3.79 -3.76 8.08
N ASN A 106 4.57 -3.10 7.22
CA ASN A 106 4.37 -1.67 6.92
C ASN A 106 3.01 -1.42 6.25
N ILE A 107 2.64 -2.23 5.25
CA ILE A 107 1.34 -2.13 4.56
C ILE A 107 0.19 -2.28 5.55
N LEU A 108 0.26 -3.25 6.48
CA LEU A 108 -0.79 -3.47 7.48
C LEU A 108 -0.93 -2.27 8.44
N LYS A 109 0.17 -1.63 8.85
CA LYS A 109 0.10 -0.42 9.68
C LYS A 109 -0.56 0.76 8.95
N ILE A 110 -0.26 0.92 7.66
CA ILE A 110 -0.92 1.95 6.84
C ILE A 110 -2.39 1.58 6.61
N GLU A 111 -2.72 0.29 6.49
CA GLU A 111 -4.10 -0.21 6.40
C GLU A 111 -4.90 0.15 7.66
N GLU A 112 -4.32 -0.05 8.85
CA GLU A 112 -4.95 0.34 10.13
C GLU A 112 -5.21 1.85 10.18
N TYR A 113 -4.23 2.67 9.79
CA TYR A 113 -4.41 4.12 9.70
C TYR A 113 -5.51 4.52 8.70
N ARG A 114 -5.55 3.86 7.53
CA ARG A 114 -6.57 4.06 6.50
C ARG A 114 -7.96 3.73 7.03
N ASP A 115 -8.12 2.55 7.64
CA ASP A 115 -9.42 2.09 8.16
C ASP A 115 -9.96 3.06 9.21
N LYS A 116 -9.08 3.51 10.12
CA LYS A 116 -9.42 4.58 11.06
C LYS A 116 -9.81 5.87 10.36
N SER A 117 -9.09 6.30 9.32
CA SER A 117 -9.40 7.53 8.56
C SER A 117 -10.73 7.46 7.80
N ILE A 118 -11.20 6.26 7.45
CA ILE A 118 -12.47 6.06 6.71
C ILE A 118 -13.64 5.95 7.69
N HIS A 119 -13.44 5.27 8.80
CA HIS A 119 -14.49 4.95 9.76
C HIS A 119 -14.56 5.94 10.94
N PHE A 120 -13.51 6.75 11.14
CA PHE A 120 -13.36 7.71 12.23
C PHE A 120 -12.35 8.83 11.87
N TYR A 121 -11.95 9.65 12.85
CA TYR A 121 -10.84 10.61 12.69
C TYR A 121 -9.54 10.06 13.31
N ASN A 122 -8.41 10.54 12.83
CA ASN A 122 -7.10 10.24 13.42
C ASN A 122 -6.56 11.47 14.16
N GLU A 123 -5.79 11.23 15.22
CA GLU A 123 -4.97 12.27 15.83
C GLU A 123 -3.72 12.52 15.00
N LYS A 124 -3.08 13.66 15.23
CA LYS A 124 -1.94 14.16 14.45
C LYS A 124 -0.70 13.29 14.64
N ILE A 125 -0.58 12.21 13.87
CA ILE A 125 0.57 11.29 13.84
C ILE A 125 1.38 11.42 12.54
N GLU A 126 1.48 12.65 12.01
CA GLU A 126 2.09 12.96 10.71
C GLU A 126 3.52 12.42 10.51
N PRO A 127 4.44 12.46 11.50
CA PRO A 127 5.80 11.96 11.30
C PRO A 127 5.87 10.45 11.08
N ILE A 128 5.03 9.70 11.81
CA ILE A 128 4.95 8.25 11.71
C ILE A 128 4.38 7.87 10.35
N ILE A 129 3.20 8.41 10.00
CA ILE A 129 2.54 8.07 8.74
C ILE A 129 3.35 8.52 7.52
N PHE A 130 4.05 9.66 7.60
CA PHE A 130 5.01 10.09 6.58
C PHE A 130 6.07 9.02 6.34
N SER A 131 6.67 8.51 7.42
CA SER A 131 7.76 7.52 7.35
C SER A 131 7.27 6.18 6.78
N LEU A 132 6.09 5.74 7.21
CA LEU A 132 5.44 4.52 6.70
C LEU A 132 5.14 4.65 5.19
N ILE A 133 4.55 5.77 4.76
CA ILE A 133 4.24 6.05 3.34
C ILE A 133 5.50 6.16 2.50
N ALA A 134 6.54 6.86 2.97
CA ALA A 134 7.81 7.00 2.25
C ALA A 134 8.45 5.61 2.02
N LYS A 135 8.51 4.78 3.07
CA LYS A 135 9.04 3.42 2.96
C LYS A 135 8.19 2.54 2.05
N SER A 136 6.86 2.61 2.20
CA SER A 136 5.89 1.89 1.36
C SER A 136 6.04 2.26 -0.11
N SER A 137 6.30 3.54 -0.39
CA SER A 137 6.46 4.05 -1.75
C SER A 137 7.73 3.52 -2.42
N TYR A 138 8.83 3.45 -1.67
CA TYR A 138 10.08 2.85 -2.12
C TYR A 138 9.93 1.34 -2.37
N ASP A 139 9.33 0.62 -1.41
CA ASP A 139 9.15 -0.83 -1.52
C ASP A 139 8.22 -1.22 -2.68
N PHE A 140 7.25 -0.37 -3.02
CA PHE A 140 6.35 -0.58 -4.16
C PHE A 140 7.09 -0.56 -5.50
N ILE A 141 7.96 0.43 -5.71
CA ILE A 141 8.80 0.52 -6.92
C ILE A 141 9.70 -0.71 -7.01
N LYS A 142 10.35 -1.07 -5.89
CA LYS A 142 11.21 -2.26 -5.84
C LYS A 142 10.43 -3.53 -6.19
N PHE A 143 9.23 -3.71 -5.64
CA PHE A 143 8.36 -4.86 -5.89
C PHE A 143 7.95 -4.95 -7.36
N LEU A 144 7.61 -3.83 -8.01
CA LEU A 144 7.30 -3.79 -9.44
C LEU A 144 8.49 -4.20 -10.30
N LYS A 145 9.67 -3.67 -9.99
CA LYS A 145 10.90 -4.00 -10.71
C LYS A 145 11.23 -5.48 -10.59
N GLU A 146 11.22 -6.01 -9.37
CA GLU A 146 11.60 -7.39 -9.06
C GLU A 146 10.62 -8.41 -9.65
N TYR A 147 9.31 -8.23 -9.45
CA TYR A 147 8.31 -9.26 -9.80
C TYR A 147 7.59 -9.02 -11.12
N PHE A 148 7.68 -7.83 -11.71
CA PHE A 148 7.02 -7.49 -12.97
C PHE A 148 7.95 -6.91 -14.03
N ASN A 149 9.23 -6.69 -13.73
CA ASN A 149 10.21 -6.09 -14.63
C ASN A 149 9.71 -4.76 -15.23
N LYS A 150 9.12 -3.92 -14.38
CA LYS A 150 8.63 -2.58 -14.72
C LYS A 150 9.40 -1.52 -13.95
N ASP A 151 10.05 -0.62 -14.66
CA ASP A 151 10.72 0.54 -14.08
C ASP A 151 9.87 1.79 -14.28
N ILE A 152 8.98 2.04 -13.32
CA ILE A 152 8.02 3.14 -13.41
C ILE A 152 8.66 4.52 -13.17
N ILE A 153 9.89 4.59 -12.67
CA ILE A 153 10.58 5.88 -12.47
C ILE A 153 11.03 6.43 -13.84
N GLU A 154 11.64 5.56 -14.66
CA GLU A 154 12.12 5.93 -15.99
C GLU A 154 10.97 6.17 -16.96
N ASP A 155 9.93 5.31 -16.92
CA ASP A 155 8.81 5.34 -17.86
C ASP A 155 7.96 6.63 -17.74
N GLU A 156 7.80 7.17 -16.53
CA GLU A 156 6.80 8.21 -16.24
C GLU A 156 7.39 9.62 -16.11
N ARG A 157 8.71 9.78 -16.29
CA ARG A 157 9.40 11.09 -16.27
C ARG A 157 8.99 11.95 -15.07
N MET A 158 8.99 11.34 -13.89
CA MET A 158 8.50 11.97 -12.66
C MET A 158 9.52 13.00 -12.14
N TYR A 159 9.47 14.21 -12.67
CA TYR A 159 10.29 15.33 -12.21
C TYR A 159 9.54 16.09 -11.12
N ILE A 160 9.88 15.82 -9.85
CA ILE A 160 9.43 16.67 -8.74
C ILE A 160 10.52 17.68 -8.45
N MET A 161 10.19 18.97 -8.57
CA MET A 161 11.03 20.03 -8.02
C MET A 161 10.81 20.08 -6.51
N PRO A 162 11.84 19.84 -5.67
CA PRO A 162 11.69 19.95 -4.23
C PRO A 162 11.57 21.42 -3.83
N ILE A 163 10.35 21.88 -3.53
CA ILE A 163 10.08 23.26 -3.05
C ILE A 163 10.10 23.32 -1.50
N GLY A 164 10.37 22.19 -0.83
CA GLY A 164 10.35 22.09 0.63
C GLY A 164 11.70 22.40 1.29
N PHE A 165 11.84 23.56 1.91
CA PHE A 165 13.01 23.90 2.74
C PHE A 165 12.92 23.39 4.18
N LYS A 166 11.78 22.81 4.59
CA LYS A 166 11.53 22.33 5.96
C LYS A 166 10.86 20.96 5.92
N LEU A 167 11.42 20.01 6.69
CA LEU A 167 10.82 18.69 6.88
C LEU A 167 9.50 18.80 7.67
N PRO A 168 8.54 17.88 7.47
CA PRO A 168 7.26 17.91 8.18
C PRO A 168 7.40 17.60 9.69
N PHE A 169 8.58 17.21 10.16
CA PHE A 169 8.88 16.93 11.56
C PHE A 169 10.33 17.27 11.90
N ASN A 170 10.65 17.32 13.21
CA ASN A 170 12.01 17.54 13.68
C ASN A 170 12.78 16.19 13.71
N PRO A 171 13.88 16.04 12.95
CA PRO A 171 14.63 14.78 12.88
C PRO A 171 15.22 14.32 14.21
N ILE A 172 15.67 15.25 15.06
CA ILE A 172 16.26 14.91 16.36
C ILE A 172 15.19 14.31 17.26
N LYS A 173 14.04 14.97 17.34
CA LYS A 173 12.89 14.47 18.09
C LYS A 173 12.40 13.12 17.53
N PHE A 174 12.47 12.89 16.22
CA PHE A 174 12.06 11.62 15.57
C PHE A 174 12.73 10.39 16.16
N PHE A 175 13.98 10.51 16.59
CA PHE A 175 14.73 9.43 17.24
C PHE A 175 14.51 9.33 18.75
N THR A 176 13.72 10.23 19.34
CA THR A 176 13.34 10.17 20.75
C THR A 176 12.01 9.44 20.93
N ASN A 177 11.73 9.00 22.16
CA ASN A 177 10.44 8.38 22.50
C ASN A 177 9.25 9.35 22.30
N GLU A 178 9.49 10.67 22.21
CA GLU A 178 8.43 11.68 22.06
C GLU A 178 7.50 11.40 20.87
N TYR A 179 8.04 10.98 19.71
CA TYR A 179 7.20 10.59 18.57
C TYR A 179 6.77 9.12 18.61
N ALA A 180 7.55 8.22 19.23
CA ALA A 180 7.16 6.82 19.37
C ALA A 180 5.94 6.65 20.29
N GLU A 181 5.79 7.56 21.26
CA GLU A 181 4.66 7.64 22.19
C GLU A 181 3.45 8.38 21.60
N MET A 182 3.58 9.02 20.43
CA MET A 182 2.43 9.57 19.69
C MET A 182 1.56 8.44 19.18
N THR A 183 0.67 8.02 20.07
CA THR A 183 -0.39 7.06 19.81
C THR A 183 -1.70 7.83 19.85
N ASN A 184 -2.65 7.36 19.06
CA ASN A 184 -4.03 7.79 19.20
C ASN A 184 -4.47 7.61 20.67
N SER A 185 -5.24 8.57 21.19
CA SER A 185 -5.96 8.45 22.47
C SER A 185 -6.74 7.12 22.57
N GLU A 186 -7.08 6.67 23.79
CA GLU A 186 -7.79 5.40 23.98
C GLU A 186 -9.12 5.32 23.22
N GLU A 187 -9.77 6.45 23.00
CA GLU A 187 -11.00 6.58 22.21
C GLU A 187 -10.76 6.42 20.70
N CYS A 188 -9.52 6.64 20.26
CA CYS A 188 -9.05 6.55 18.87
C CYS A 188 -8.14 5.32 18.60
N LYS A 189 -7.95 4.43 19.60
CA LYS A 189 -7.19 3.16 19.49
C LYS A 189 -7.98 2.09 18.75
#